data_AF-A0A6J6YVE5-F1
#
_entry.id   AF-A0A6J6YVE5-F1
#
_cell.length_a   1.000
_cell.length_b   1.000
_cell.length_c   1.000
_cell.angle_alpha   90.00
_cell.angle_beta   90.00
_cell.angle_gamma   90.00
#
_symmetry.space_group_name_H-M   'P 1'
#
loop_
_entity.id
_entity.type
_entity.pdbx_description
1 polymer ?
#
loop_
_entity_poly.entity_id
_entity_poly.type
_entity_poly.pdbx_seq_one_letter_code
_entity_poly.pdbx_strand_id
1 'polypeptide(L)'
;MITAATAVKLPAAVGLLYLGWCWRGAVATWKERVFSTVAVFTAAVLMIVVGCVAVGLGPGWITALKSTGKVNDTYSPTTKIGFSIAEVLNSIGLHVDGQLLASGVRALGLLATAAIAFVMLMRSPRSGVIKATGVMLVAYILLGPVIWPWYLVTGFALLAACGLGRYRPSYLVVCVAASFFVWPTSVVSMGSFGNNYQHLRGLGVVLAVIALAWGAQRFAGRWERRYHGMSESERESAVSTSQSGEETRAR
;
A
#
# COMPACT_ATOMS: atom_id res chain seq x y z
N MET A 1 10.71 13.27 -13.36
CA MET A 1 9.70 12.19 -13.28
C MET A 1 8.81 12.28 -12.04
N ILE A 2 9.34 12.33 -10.81
CA ILE A 2 8.50 12.47 -9.59
C ILE A 2 7.62 13.74 -9.64
N THR A 3 8.16 14.86 -10.12
CA THR A 3 7.39 16.10 -10.34
C THR A 3 6.17 15.91 -11.24
N ALA A 4 6.31 15.16 -12.34
CA ALA A 4 5.19 14.85 -13.23
C ALA A 4 4.18 13.93 -12.54
N ALA A 5 4.63 12.94 -11.77
CA ALA A 5 3.74 12.11 -10.97
C ALA A 5 2.97 12.93 -9.92
N THR A 6 3.60 13.93 -9.29
CA THR A 6 2.96 14.86 -8.35
C THR A 6 1.88 15.71 -9.02
N ALA A 7 2.12 16.15 -10.26
CA ALA A 7 1.12 16.90 -11.03
C ALA A 7 -0.15 16.07 -11.31
N VAL A 8 0.00 14.76 -11.47
CA VAL A 8 -1.14 13.84 -11.71
C VAL A 8 -1.78 13.37 -10.40
N LYS A 9 -0.98 13.08 -9.37
CA LYS A 9 -1.43 12.54 -8.08
C LYS A 9 -0.65 13.16 -6.92
N LEU A 10 -1.34 13.96 -6.10
CA LEU A 10 -0.78 14.62 -4.92
C LEU A 10 0.04 13.71 -3.97
N PRO A 11 -0.33 12.45 -3.69
CA PRO A 11 0.47 11.57 -2.83
C PRO A 11 1.92 11.35 -3.33
N ALA A 12 2.18 11.50 -4.63
CA ALA A 12 3.54 11.40 -5.16
C ALA A 12 4.47 12.53 -4.67
N ALA A 13 3.92 13.65 -4.18
CA ALA A 13 4.69 14.74 -3.56
C ALA A 13 5.54 14.26 -2.38
N VAL A 14 5.14 13.18 -1.69
CA VAL A 14 5.94 12.60 -0.60
C VAL A 14 7.27 12.05 -1.11
N GLY A 15 7.34 11.60 -2.36
CA GLY A 15 8.62 11.26 -3.00
C GLY A 15 9.57 12.45 -3.07
N LEU A 16 9.05 13.64 -3.40
CA LEU A 16 9.84 14.89 -3.40
C LEU A 16 10.30 15.25 -1.99
N LEU A 17 9.43 15.07 -0.99
CA LEU A 17 9.76 15.28 0.42
C LEU A 17 10.94 14.39 0.85
N TYR A 18 10.86 13.08 0.63
CA TYR A 18 11.94 12.17 1.05
C TYR A 18 13.21 12.36 0.25
N LEU A 19 13.11 12.69 -1.05
CA LEU A 19 14.25 13.03 -1.87
C LEU A 19 14.97 14.27 -1.34
N GLY A 20 14.25 15.37 -1.14
CA GLY A 20 14.81 16.61 -0.61
C GLY A 20 15.39 16.46 0.80
N TRP A 21 14.72 15.66 1.63
CA TRP A 21 15.15 15.35 2.99
C TRP A 21 16.46 14.57 3.04
N CYS A 22 16.66 13.62 2.12
CA CYS A 22 17.84 12.75 2.08
C CYS A 22 18.96 13.25 1.16
N TRP A 23 18.70 14.29 0.35
CA TRP A 23 19.62 14.77 -0.70
C TRP A 23 21.04 15.05 -0.19
N ARG A 24 21.16 15.67 0.99
CA ARG A 24 22.45 16.01 1.61
C ARG A 24 23.10 14.88 2.40
N GLY A 25 22.55 13.66 2.34
CA GLY A 25 23.09 12.47 2.99
C GLY A 25 22.69 12.29 4.46
N ALA A 26 23.28 11.30 5.13
CA ALA A 26 22.91 10.89 6.48
C ALA A 26 23.38 11.86 7.58
N VAL A 27 24.48 12.57 7.35
CA VAL A 27 25.10 13.50 8.32
C VAL A 27 24.54 14.93 8.28
N ALA A 28 23.63 15.23 7.35
CA ALA A 28 23.07 16.57 7.21
C ALA A 28 22.26 17.02 8.44
N THR A 29 22.45 18.26 8.85
CA THR A 29 21.72 18.89 9.95
C THR A 29 20.25 19.14 9.57
N TRP A 30 19.38 19.32 10.56
CA TRP A 30 17.94 19.54 10.32
C TRP A 30 17.66 20.74 9.39
N LYS A 31 18.35 21.87 9.61
CA LYS A 31 18.17 23.09 8.80
C LYS A 31 18.51 22.85 7.33
N GLU A 32 19.57 22.10 7.07
CA GLU A 32 20.01 21.77 5.72
C GLU A 32 19.04 20.83 5.00
N ARG A 33 18.43 19.89 5.74
CA ARG A 33 17.38 19.01 5.21
C ARG A 33 16.12 19.80 4.84
N VAL A 34 15.71 20.73 5.69
CA VAL A 34 14.57 21.63 5.41
C VAL A 34 14.88 22.48 4.18
N PHE A 35 16.05 23.12 4.11
CA PHE A 35 16.42 23.96 2.98
C PHE A 35 16.46 23.17 1.66
N SER A 36 17.06 21.98 1.68
CA SER A 36 17.09 21.09 0.52
C SER A 36 15.68 20.64 0.10
N THR A 37 14.83 20.32 1.06
CA THR A 37 13.42 19.97 0.80
C THR A 37 12.68 21.13 0.15
N VAL A 38 12.81 22.35 0.69
CA VAL A 38 12.20 23.55 0.11
C VAL A 38 12.69 23.75 -1.31
N ALA A 39 14.00 23.68 -1.55
CA ALA A 39 14.57 23.83 -2.89
C ALA A 39 14.01 22.81 -3.90
N VAL A 40 13.88 21.54 -3.51
CA VAL A 40 13.29 20.49 -4.36
C VAL A 40 11.81 20.77 -4.66
N PHE A 41 11.04 21.20 -3.66
CA PHE A 41 9.64 21.57 -3.85
C PHE A 41 9.49 22.81 -4.74
N THR A 42 10.30 23.84 -4.54
CA THR A 42 10.30 25.05 -5.37
C THR A 42 10.61 24.70 -6.83
N ALA A 43 11.65 23.90 -7.08
CA ALA A 43 11.98 23.44 -8.42
C ALA A 43 10.84 22.61 -9.05
N ALA A 44 10.20 21.73 -8.27
CA ALA A 44 9.07 20.94 -8.74
C ALA A 44 7.86 21.81 -9.10
N VAL A 45 7.50 22.78 -8.26
CA VAL A 45 6.38 23.71 -8.53
C VAL A 45 6.67 24.55 -9.76
N LEU A 46 7.88 25.11 -9.89
CA LEU A 46 8.28 25.88 -11.07
C LEU A 46 8.17 25.04 -12.35
N MET A 47 8.65 23.81 -12.33
CA MET A 47 8.53 22.88 -13.47
C MET A 47 7.07 22.59 -13.84
N ILE A 48 6.17 22.42 -12.86
CA ILE A 48 4.74 22.22 -13.12
C ILE A 48 4.12 23.47 -13.73
N VAL A 49 4.40 24.65 -13.17
CA VAL A 49 3.87 25.94 -13.65
C VAL A 49 4.33 26.20 -15.08
N VAL A 50 5.63 26.07 -15.36
CA VAL A 50 6.19 26.24 -16.71
C VAL A 50 5.57 25.25 -17.68
N GLY A 51 5.43 23.98 -17.28
CA GLY A 51 4.77 22.96 -18.11
C GLY A 51 3.30 23.28 -18.40
N CYS A 52 2.54 23.74 -17.40
CA CYS A 52 1.16 24.16 -17.58
C CYS A 52 1.05 25.34 -18.56
N VAL A 53 1.89 26.36 -18.41
CA VAL A 53 1.92 27.53 -19.30
C VAL A 53 2.28 27.11 -20.72
N ALA A 54 3.31 26.27 -20.90
CA ALA A 54 3.75 25.79 -22.21
C ALA A 54 2.67 24.99 -22.97
N VAL A 55 1.80 24.27 -22.25
CA VAL A 55 0.69 23.48 -22.83
C VAL A 55 -0.62 24.28 -22.92
N GLY A 56 -0.66 25.51 -22.38
CA GLY A 56 -1.88 26.33 -22.33
C GLY A 56 -2.90 25.87 -21.28
N LEU A 57 -2.47 25.10 -20.27
CA LEU A 57 -3.30 24.63 -19.17
C LEU A 57 -3.41 25.72 -18.09
N GLY A 58 -4.60 26.29 -17.95
CA GLY A 58 -4.93 27.20 -16.84
C GLY A 58 -5.07 26.47 -15.48
N PRO A 59 -5.25 27.21 -14.37
CA PRO A 59 -5.31 26.65 -13.01
C PRO A 59 -6.58 25.83 -12.71
N GLY A 60 -7.48 25.64 -13.68
CA GLY A 60 -8.76 24.91 -13.50
C GLY A 60 -8.62 23.45 -13.06
N TRP A 61 -7.45 22.82 -13.24
CA TRP A 61 -7.19 21.49 -12.70
C TRP A 61 -7.13 21.49 -11.15
N ILE A 62 -6.77 22.61 -10.53
CA ILE A 62 -6.73 22.75 -9.05
C ILE A 62 -8.15 22.70 -8.48
N THR A 63 -9.12 23.32 -9.14
CA THR A 63 -10.52 23.28 -8.71
C THR A 63 -11.14 21.90 -8.98
N ALA A 64 -10.75 21.23 -10.08
CA ALA A 64 -11.15 19.87 -10.37
C ALA A 64 -10.73 18.87 -9.27
N LEU A 65 -9.57 19.06 -8.62
CA LEU A 65 -9.11 18.21 -7.52
C LEU A 65 -10.07 18.15 -6.33
N LYS A 66 -10.85 19.22 -6.05
CA LYS A 66 -11.76 19.30 -4.90
C LYS A 66 -12.97 18.35 -5.02
N SER A 67 -13.38 17.95 -6.21
CA SER A 67 -14.59 17.15 -6.42
C SER A 67 -14.38 15.63 -6.21
N THR A 68 -13.12 15.17 -6.28
CA THR A 68 -12.74 13.74 -6.29
C THR A 68 -13.05 12.99 -4.99
N GLY A 69 -13.23 13.70 -3.86
CA GLY A 69 -13.44 13.10 -2.54
C GLY A 69 -14.86 12.63 -2.22
N LYS A 70 -15.82 12.79 -3.14
CA LYS A 70 -17.25 12.50 -2.89
C LYS A 70 -17.67 11.05 -3.18
N VAL A 71 -16.76 10.22 -3.70
CA VAL A 71 -17.08 8.83 -4.07
C VAL A 71 -17.07 7.96 -2.81
N ASN A 72 -18.22 7.39 -2.46
CA ASN A 72 -18.37 6.49 -1.32
C ASN A 72 -18.26 5.01 -1.72
N ASP A 73 -18.49 4.68 -2.99
CA ASP A 73 -18.35 3.32 -3.55
C ASP A 73 -16.88 2.97 -3.80
N THR A 74 -16.13 2.83 -2.72
CA THR A 74 -14.68 2.59 -2.78
C THR A 74 -14.29 1.39 -1.94
N TYR A 75 -13.14 0.80 -2.27
CA TYR A 75 -12.58 -0.35 -1.56
C TYR A 75 -11.88 0.03 -0.25
N SER A 76 -11.98 1.29 0.18
CA SER A 76 -11.28 1.81 1.35
C SER A 76 -11.70 1.08 2.64
N PRO A 77 -10.76 0.46 3.37
CA PRO A 77 -11.00 -0.13 4.68
C PRO A 77 -11.54 0.90 5.66
N THR A 78 -11.05 2.13 5.65
CA THR A 78 -11.50 3.19 6.57
C THR A 78 -12.94 3.60 6.29
N THR A 79 -13.32 3.69 5.02
CA THR A 79 -14.71 3.91 4.62
C THR A 79 -15.61 2.74 5.04
N LYS A 80 -15.21 1.50 4.76
CA LYS A 80 -16.01 0.31 5.09
C LYS A 80 -16.16 0.13 6.60
N ILE A 81 -15.11 0.36 7.38
CA ILE A 81 -15.15 0.30 8.84
C ILE A 81 -16.13 1.36 9.36
N GLY A 82 -16.06 2.59 8.87
CA GLY A 82 -16.98 3.66 9.30
C GLY A 82 -18.45 3.33 9.05
N PHE A 83 -18.79 2.85 7.85
CA PHE A 83 -20.16 2.42 7.55
C PHE A 83 -20.57 1.16 8.34
N SER A 84 -19.66 0.20 8.54
CA SER A 84 -19.97 -1.02 9.31
C SER A 84 -20.26 -0.70 10.78
N ILE A 85 -19.51 0.22 11.38
CA ILE A 85 -19.79 0.68 12.76
C ILE A 85 -21.15 1.39 12.80
N ALA A 86 -21.46 2.22 11.81
CA ALA A 86 -22.77 2.89 11.74
C ALA A 86 -23.93 1.89 11.58
N GLU A 87 -23.79 0.86 10.73
CA GLU A 87 -24.80 -0.19 10.58
C GLU A 87 -25.04 -0.93 11.91
N VAL A 88 -23.97 -1.27 12.63
CA VAL A 88 -24.07 -1.94 13.95
C VAL A 88 -24.74 -1.03 14.98
N LEU A 89 -24.37 0.25 15.05
CA LEU A 89 -24.99 1.19 16.01
C LEU A 89 -26.46 1.44 15.71
N ASN A 90 -26.84 1.58 14.44
CA ASN A 90 -28.23 1.71 14.04
C ASN A 90 -29.05 0.44 14.35
N SER A 91 -28.44 -0.74 14.24
CA SER A 91 -29.11 -2.02 14.57
C SER A 91 -29.45 -2.17 16.06
N ILE A 92 -28.73 -1.48 16.95
CA ILE A 92 -29.00 -1.45 18.41
C ILE A 92 -29.82 -0.22 18.84
N GLY A 93 -30.39 0.52 17.88
CA GLY A 93 -31.29 1.67 18.13
C GLY A 93 -30.60 3.02 18.29
N LEU A 94 -29.27 3.09 18.24
CA LEU A 94 -28.52 4.34 18.23
C LEU A 94 -28.49 4.90 16.81
N HIS A 95 -29.39 5.84 16.51
CA HIS A 95 -29.48 6.46 15.21
C HIS A 95 -28.29 7.40 14.96
N VAL A 96 -27.27 6.90 14.27
CA VAL A 96 -26.03 7.65 13.97
C VAL A 96 -25.90 7.83 12.47
N ASP A 97 -25.55 9.05 12.06
CA ASP A 97 -25.21 9.37 10.67
C ASP A 97 -23.93 8.63 10.24
N GLY A 98 -24.09 7.64 9.36
CA GLY A 98 -22.99 6.85 8.83
C GLY A 98 -21.97 7.67 8.03
N GLN A 99 -22.39 8.78 7.42
CA GLN A 99 -21.49 9.67 6.67
C GLN A 99 -20.55 10.43 7.59
N LEU A 100 -21.05 10.90 8.74
CA LEU A 100 -20.25 11.56 9.76
C LEU A 100 -19.22 10.59 10.36
N LEU A 101 -19.67 9.37 10.68
CA LEU A 101 -18.79 8.36 11.27
C LEU A 101 -17.71 7.88 10.29
N ALA A 102 -18.08 7.63 9.02
CA ALA A 102 -17.13 7.32 7.96
C ALA A 102 -16.12 8.44 7.75
N SER A 103 -16.54 9.71 7.82
CA SER A 103 -15.64 10.86 7.73
C SER A 103 -14.65 10.90 8.90
N GLY A 104 -15.11 10.60 10.12
CA GLY A 104 -14.25 10.48 11.29
C GLY A 104 -13.19 9.38 11.15
N VAL A 105 -13.59 8.18 10.72
CA VAL A 105 -12.66 7.05 10.52
C VAL A 105 -11.67 7.35 9.39
N ARG A 106 -12.10 7.99 8.30
CA ARG A 106 -11.22 8.47 7.22
C ARG A 106 -10.19 9.47 7.73
N ALA A 107 -10.60 10.42 8.57
CA ALA A 107 -9.69 11.39 9.16
C ALA A 107 -8.64 10.70 10.06
N LEU A 108 -9.05 9.74 10.89
CA LEU A 108 -8.13 8.93 11.69
C LEU A 108 -7.16 8.12 10.82
N GLY A 109 -7.62 7.54 9.72
CA GLY A 109 -6.76 6.84 8.74
C GLY A 109 -5.71 7.75 8.12
N LEU A 110 -6.10 8.98 7.74
CA LEU A 110 -5.17 9.98 7.22
C LEU A 110 -4.17 10.45 8.28
N LEU A 111 -4.60 10.63 9.53
CA LEU A 111 -3.70 10.95 10.65
C LEU A 111 -2.69 9.83 10.90
N ALA A 112 -3.12 8.57 10.92
CA ALA A 112 -2.24 7.42 11.04
C ALA A 112 -1.27 7.33 9.86
N THR A 113 -1.72 7.62 8.63
CA THR A 113 -0.84 7.72 7.46
C THR A 113 0.21 8.81 7.63
N ALA A 114 -0.18 10.00 8.10
CA ALA A 114 0.74 11.10 8.35
C ALA A 114 1.79 10.74 9.41
N ALA A 115 1.38 10.04 10.47
CA ALA A 115 2.30 9.52 11.49
C ALA A 115 3.29 8.51 10.89
N ILE A 116 2.83 7.55 10.09
CA ILE A 116 3.71 6.59 9.40
C ILE A 116 4.67 7.32 8.46
N ALA A 117 4.17 8.30 7.70
CA ALA A 117 4.98 9.10 6.78
C ALA A 117 6.06 9.90 7.53
N PHE A 118 5.76 10.44 8.70
CA PHE A 118 6.72 11.14 9.54
C PHE A 118 7.78 10.19 10.13
N VAL A 119 7.36 9.03 10.64
CA VAL A 119 8.30 8.01 11.14
C VAL A 119 9.23 7.54 10.01
N MET A 120 8.69 7.33 8.81
CA MET A 120 9.49 6.97 7.64
C MET A 120 10.39 8.11 7.17
N LEU A 121 9.97 9.38 7.29
CA LEU A 121 10.84 10.55 7.03
C LEU A 121 12.07 10.52 7.93
N MET A 122 11.87 10.31 9.23
CA MET A 122 12.97 10.24 10.20
C MET A 122 13.90 9.04 9.95
N ARG A 123 13.35 7.92 9.49
CA ARG A 123 14.11 6.70 9.16
C ARG A 123 14.69 6.68 7.73
N SER A 124 14.24 7.57 6.85
CA SER A 124 14.61 7.58 5.43
C SER A 124 16.11 7.71 5.17
N PRO A 125 16.92 8.47 5.96
CA PRO A 125 18.35 8.55 5.71
C PRO A 125 19.09 7.22 5.90
N ARG A 126 18.52 6.29 6.68
CA ARG A 126 19.09 4.95 6.93
C ARG A 126 18.44 3.85 6.09
N SER A 127 17.14 3.97 5.82
CA SER A 127 16.34 2.93 5.16
C SER A 127 16.27 3.07 3.64
N GLY A 128 16.64 4.24 3.11
CA GLY A 128 16.58 4.59 1.70
C GLY A 128 15.28 5.29 1.31
N VAL A 129 15.39 6.29 0.43
CA VAL A 129 14.28 7.11 -0.06
C VAL A 129 13.19 6.25 -0.71
N ILE A 130 13.59 5.32 -1.58
CA ILE A 130 12.66 4.47 -2.36
C ILE A 130 11.79 3.62 -1.43
N LYS A 131 12.41 3.01 -0.40
CA LYS A 131 11.70 2.17 0.58
C LYS A 131 10.73 3.01 1.41
N ALA A 132 11.17 4.16 1.90
CA ALA A 132 10.32 5.06 2.67
C ALA A 132 9.11 5.52 1.84
N THR A 133 9.32 5.93 0.58
CA THR A 133 8.23 6.34 -0.33
C THR A 133 7.27 5.18 -0.60
N GLY A 134 7.79 3.98 -0.87
CA GLY A 134 6.96 2.79 -1.08
C GLY A 134 6.09 2.44 0.12
N VAL A 135 6.65 2.44 1.34
CA VAL A 135 5.90 2.19 2.58
C VAL A 135 4.82 3.24 2.80
N MET A 136 5.15 4.52 2.64
CA MET A 136 4.16 5.58 2.80
C MET A 136 3.02 5.45 1.79
N LEU A 137 3.32 5.19 0.51
CA LEU A 137 2.28 5.03 -0.51
C LEU A 137 1.36 3.87 -0.18
N VAL A 138 1.90 2.71 0.21
CA VAL A 138 1.10 1.57 0.66
C VAL A 138 0.24 1.94 1.86
N ALA A 139 0.80 2.63 2.86
CA ALA A 139 0.05 3.08 4.04
C ALA A 139 -1.08 4.05 3.65
N TYR A 140 -0.80 5.05 2.81
CA TYR A 140 -1.79 5.99 2.31
C TYR A 140 -2.89 5.32 1.52
N ILE A 141 -2.55 4.30 0.74
CA ILE A 141 -3.56 3.55 0.01
C ILE A 141 -4.41 2.82 1.04
N LEU A 142 -3.84 1.95 1.88
CA LEU A 142 -4.58 1.11 2.82
C LEU A 142 -5.42 1.88 3.85
N LEU A 143 -4.92 3.01 4.36
CA LEU A 143 -5.61 3.85 5.33
C LEU A 143 -6.35 5.03 4.68
N GLY A 144 -6.21 5.19 3.37
CA GLY A 144 -6.80 6.29 2.62
C GLY A 144 -8.31 6.17 2.49
N PRO A 145 -9.00 7.30 2.27
CA PRO A 145 -10.46 7.33 2.16
C PRO A 145 -10.98 6.65 0.89
N VAL A 146 -10.16 6.53 -0.15
CA VAL A 146 -10.53 5.98 -1.45
C VAL A 146 -9.44 5.02 -1.92
N ILE A 147 -9.81 3.76 -2.12
CA ILE A 147 -8.91 2.73 -2.68
C ILE A 147 -9.53 2.13 -3.92
N TRP A 148 -8.68 1.95 -4.92
CA TRP A 148 -8.90 1.06 -6.04
C TRP A 148 -7.79 0.03 -6.12
N PRO A 149 -8.04 -1.18 -6.65
CA PRO A 149 -7.05 -2.26 -6.64
C PRO A 149 -5.72 -1.88 -7.32
N TRP A 150 -5.78 -1.10 -8.40
CA TRP A 150 -4.60 -0.63 -9.13
C TRP A 150 -3.77 0.43 -8.38
N TYR A 151 -4.28 1.01 -7.29
CA TYR A 151 -3.49 1.97 -6.51
C TYR A 151 -2.33 1.30 -5.79
N LEU A 152 -2.49 0.07 -5.31
CA LEU A 152 -1.44 -0.68 -4.59
C LEU A 152 -0.18 -0.89 -5.44
N VAL A 153 -0.34 -0.96 -6.76
CA VAL A 153 0.75 -1.21 -7.73
C VAL A 153 1.89 -0.21 -7.58
N THR A 154 1.59 1.07 -7.33
CA THR A 154 2.63 2.11 -7.29
C THR A 154 3.54 1.97 -6.06
N GLY A 155 2.96 1.77 -4.87
CA GLY A 155 3.73 1.54 -3.65
C GLY A 155 4.47 0.20 -3.69
N PHE A 156 3.82 -0.84 -4.21
CA PHE A 156 4.40 -2.17 -4.35
C PHE A 156 5.54 -2.23 -5.36
N ALA A 157 5.47 -1.54 -6.49
CA ALA A 157 6.58 -1.45 -7.43
C ALA A 157 7.85 -0.85 -6.79
N LEU A 158 7.70 0.21 -5.98
CA LEU A 158 8.82 0.81 -5.25
C LEU A 158 9.41 -0.14 -4.20
N LEU A 159 8.56 -0.85 -3.46
CA LEU A 159 9.01 -1.84 -2.48
C LEU A 159 9.69 -3.04 -3.16
N ALA A 160 9.18 -3.48 -4.30
CA ALA A 160 9.77 -4.55 -5.09
C ALA A 160 11.17 -4.18 -5.59
N ALA A 161 11.36 -2.93 -6.03
CA ALA A 161 12.66 -2.40 -6.45
C ALA A 161 13.70 -2.36 -5.30
N CYS A 162 13.26 -2.32 -4.04
CA CYS A 162 14.14 -2.34 -2.87
C CYS A 162 14.56 -3.76 -2.44
N GLY A 163 14.08 -4.80 -3.11
CA GLY A 163 14.27 -6.20 -2.74
C GLY A 163 13.22 -6.69 -1.74
N LEU A 164 12.47 -7.72 -2.13
CA LEU A 164 11.37 -8.27 -1.33
C LEU A 164 11.84 -9.24 -0.24
N GLY A 165 12.99 -9.90 -0.42
CA GLY A 165 13.56 -10.88 0.52
C GLY A 165 12.49 -11.85 1.07
N ARG A 166 12.44 -11.99 2.39
CA ARG A 166 11.45 -12.82 3.12
C ARG A 166 9.98 -12.44 2.91
N TYR A 167 9.69 -11.25 2.37
CA TYR A 167 8.33 -10.76 2.18
C TYR A 167 7.77 -11.06 0.78
N ARG A 168 8.57 -11.64 -0.12
CA ARG A 168 8.19 -12.04 -1.47
C ARG A 168 6.90 -12.88 -1.55
N PRO A 169 6.68 -13.93 -0.74
CA PRO A 169 5.46 -14.74 -0.83
C PRO A 169 4.20 -13.94 -0.49
N SER A 170 4.23 -13.10 0.55
CA SER A 170 3.07 -12.26 0.89
C SER A 170 2.81 -11.19 -0.14
N TYR A 171 3.87 -10.60 -0.70
CA TYR A 171 3.73 -9.64 -1.79
C TYR A 171 2.98 -10.25 -2.98
N LEU A 172 3.33 -11.48 -3.39
CA LEU A 172 2.65 -12.18 -4.47
C LEU A 172 1.18 -12.45 -4.15
N VAL A 173 0.88 -12.91 -2.93
CA VAL A 173 -0.52 -13.15 -2.51
C VAL A 173 -1.34 -11.86 -2.57
N VAL A 174 -0.80 -10.74 -2.08
CA VAL A 174 -1.53 -9.47 -2.12
C VAL A 174 -1.69 -8.96 -3.55
N CYS A 175 -0.68 -9.11 -4.42
CA CYS A 175 -0.81 -8.76 -5.84
C CYS A 175 -1.91 -9.58 -6.54
N VAL A 176 -1.90 -10.90 -6.35
CA VAL A 176 -2.93 -11.80 -6.90
C VAL A 176 -4.31 -11.42 -6.36
N ALA A 177 -4.43 -11.26 -5.05
CA ALA A 177 -5.68 -10.85 -4.43
C ALA A 177 -6.19 -9.51 -4.96
N ALA A 178 -5.31 -8.50 -5.12
CA ALA A 178 -5.67 -7.21 -5.69
C ALA A 178 -6.19 -7.33 -7.14
N SER A 179 -5.64 -8.24 -7.95
CA SER A 179 -6.16 -8.52 -9.29
C SER A 179 -7.57 -9.14 -9.24
N PHE A 180 -7.83 -10.02 -8.27
CA PHE A 180 -9.16 -10.64 -8.10
C PHE A 180 -10.20 -9.73 -7.44
N PHE A 181 -9.79 -8.67 -6.73
CA PHE A 181 -10.69 -7.70 -6.06
C PHE A 181 -11.64 -6.96 -7.02
N VAL A 182 -11.41 -7.01 -8.33
CA VAL A 182 -12.32 -6.40 -9.30
C VAL A 182 -13.58 -7.25 -9.52
N TRP A 183 -13.50 -8.57 -9.30
CA TRP A 183 -14.53 -9.53 -9.71
C TRP A 183 -15.74 -9.66 -8.76
N PRO A 184 -15.60 -9.74 -7.42
CA PRO A 184 -16.74 -9.97 -6.53
C PRO A 184 -17.44 -8.69 -6.04
N THR A 185 -16.95 -7.51 -6.43
CA THR A 185 -17.28 -6.22 -5.76
C THR A 185 -17.42 -5.04 -6.74
N SER A 186 -17.33 -5.31 -8.04
CA SER A 186 -17.71 -4.37 -9.09
C SER A 186 -19.14 -3.86 -8.86
N VAL A 187 -19.40 -2.60 -9.21
CA VAL A 187 -20.64 -1.82 -9.01
C VAL A 187 -21.92 -2.45 -9.57
N VAL A 188 -21.83 -3.61 -10.23
CA VAL A 188 -22.96 -4.47 -10.51
C VAL A 188 -23.10 -5.44 -9.35
N SER A 189 -23.90 -5.03 -8.36
CA SER A 189 -24.34 -5.88 -7.27
C SER A 189 -24.67 -7.27 -7.80
N MET A 190 -24.18 -8.31 -7.11
CA MET A 190 -24.77 -9.64 -7.20
C MET A 190 -26.22 -9.52 -6.73
N GLY A 191 -27.10 -9.04 -7.60
CA GLY A 191 -28.53 -8.85 -7.34
C GLY A 191 -29.21 -10.14 -6.92
N SER A 192 -28.58 -11.29 -7.14
CA SER A 192 -29.03 -12.60 -6.70
C SER A 192 -28.93 -12.85 -5.18
N PHE A 193 -28.16 -12.07 -4.40
CA PHE A 193 -27.91 -12.36 -2.96
C PHE A 193 -28.35 -11.27 -1.97
N GLY A 194 -29.20 -10.33 -2.42
CA GLY A 194 -29.75 -9.25 -1.60
C GLY A 194 -28.76 -8.13 -1.27
N ASN A 195 -29.28 -6.91 -1.12
CA ASN A 195 -28.49 -5.69 -0.91
C ASN A 195 -27.97 -5.52 0.53
N ASN A 196 -28.35 -6.40 1.45
CA ASN A 196 -27.99 -6.33 2.86
C ASN A 196 -26.53 -6.81 3.07
N TYR A 197 -25.74 -6.06 3.85
CA TYR A 197 -24.38 -6.40 4.30
C TYR A 197 -23.25 -6.38 3.24
N GLN A 198 -23.42 -5.64 2.13
CA GLN A 198 -22.38 -5.51 1.10
C GLN A 198 -21.04 -4.98 1.66
N HIS A 199 -21.08 -4.03 2.60
CA HIS A 199 -19.88 -3.47 3.23
C HIS A 199 -19.16 -4.49 4.11
N LEU A 200 -19.92 -5.28 4.89
CA LEU A 200 -19.39 -6.33 5.76
C LEU A 200 -18.77 -7.48 4.97
N ARG A 201 -19.40 -7.93 3.88
CA ARG A 201 -18.85 -8.95 2.97
C ARG A 201 -17.53 -8.48 2.35
N GLY A 202 -17.48 -7.22 1.89
CA GLY A 202 -16.25 -6.63 1.38
C GLY A 202 -15.13 -6.56 2.43
N LEU A 203 -15.46 -6.30 3.69
CA LEU A 203 -14.50 -6.31 4.80
C LEU A 203 -13.99 -7.73 5.08
N GLY A 204 -14.87 -8.75 5.01
CA GLY A 204 -14.49 -10.16 5.12
C GLY A 204 -13.47 -10.59 4.07
N VAL A 205 -13.62 -10.15 2.81
CA VAL A 205 -12.63 -10.41 1.75
C VAL A 205 -11.28 -9.75 2.06
N VAL A 206 -11.27 -8.50 2.55
CA VAL A 206 -10.03 -7.82 2.97
C VAL A 206 -9.31 -8.60 4.07
N LEU A 207 -10.05 -9.07 5.08
CA LEU A 207 -9.49 -9.88 6.17
C LEU A 207 -8.96 -11.23 5.68
N ALA A 208 -9.67 -11.90 4.76
CA ALA A 208 -9.23 -13.16 4.16
C ALA A 208 -7.91 -12.98 3.40
N VAL A 209 -7.77 -11.90 2.64
CA VAL A 209 -6.53 -11.60 1.91
C VAL A 209 -5.36 -11.33 2.87
N ILE A 210 -5.59 -10.59 3.95
CA ILE A 210 -4.59 -10.37 5.00
C ILE A 210 -4.18 -11.72 5.63
N ALA A 211 -5.14 -12.58 5.94
CA ALA A 211 -4.90 -13.89 6.53
C ALA A 211 -4.09 -14.81 5.59
N LEU A 212 -4.43 -14.84 4.30
CA LEU A 212 -3.69 -15.59 3.28
C LEU A 212 -2.26 -15.06 3.10
N ALA A 213 -2.10 -13.74 3.04
CA ALA A 213 -0.79 -13.11 2.92
C ALA A 213 0.09 -13.45 4.13
N TRP A 214 -0.47 -13.42 5.33
CA TRP A 214 0.23 -13.78 6.56
C TRP A 214 0.55 -15.29 6.63
N GLY A 215 -0.40 -16.14 6.23
CA GLY A 215 -0.22 -17.59 6.13
C GLY A 215 0.92 -17.98 5.18
N ALA A 216 0.97 -17.36 3.99
CA ALA A 216 2.05 -17.57 3.03
C ALA A 216 3.41 -17.16 3.58
N GLN A 217 3.47 -16.05 4.34
CA GLN A 217 4.68 -15.58 5.03
C GLN A 217 5.17 -16.59 6.07
N ARG A 218 4.24 -17.09 6.91
CA ARG A 218 4.51 -18.09 7.95
C ARG A 218 4.96 -19.42 7.36
N PHE A 219 4.33 -19.85 6.26
CA PHE A 219 4.66 -21.08 5.56
C PHE A 219 6.04 -20.99 4.93
N ALA A 220 6.32 -19.95 4.13
CA ALA A 220 7.63 -19.76 3.52
C ALA A 220 8.76 -19.68 4.56
N GLY A 221 8.55 -18.94 5.66
CA GLY A 221 9.55 -18.88 6.74
C GLY A 221 9.71 -20.19 7.53
N ARG A 222 8.70 -21.07 7.57
CA ARG A 222 8.84 -22.44 8.10
C ARG A 222 9.59 -23.33 7.11
N TRP A 223 9.33 -23.19 5.81
CA TRP A 223 10.00 -23.95 4.75
C TRP A 223 11.48 -23.58 4.63
N GLU A 224 11.84 -22.30 4.60
CA GLU A 224 13.25 -21.86 4.55
C GLU A 224 14.06 -22.41 5.74
N ARG A 225 13.50 -22.41 6.95
CA ARG A 225 14.15 -23.02 8.14
C ARG A 225 14.33 -24.54 8.00
N ARG A 226 13.45 -25.22 7.28
CA ARG A 226 13.51 -26.67 7.09
C ARG A 226 14.54 -27.08 6.03
N TYR A 227 14.85 -26.23 5.05
CA TYR A 227 15.83 -26.52 3.98
C TYR A 227 17.22 -25.93 4.22
N HIS A 228 17.33 -24.80 4.93
CA HIS A 228 18.61 -24.20 5.31
C HIS A 228 19.12 -24.67 6.68
N GLY A 229 18.34 -25.46 7.41
CA GLY A 229 18.77 -26.16 8.63
C GLY A 229 19.47 -27.49 8.38
N MET A 230 19.55 -27.96 7.12
CA MET A 230 20.29 -29.18 6.78
C MET A 230 21.76 -28.85 6.53
N SER A 231 22.67 -29.44 7.30
CA SER A 231 24.12 -29.37 7.01
C SER A 231 24.45 -30.01 5.66
N GLU A 232 25.59 -29.69 5.05
CA GLU A 232 26.04 -30.34 3.81
C GLU A 232 25.98 -31.88 3.92
N SER A 233 26.31 -32.43 5.08
CA SER A 233 26.21 -33.86 5.37
C SER A 233 24.79 -34.44 5.34
N GLU A 234 23.77 -33.66 5.71
CA GLU A 234 22.35 -34.07 5.61
C GLU A 234 21.85 -33.99 4.16
N ARG A 235 22.40 -33.07 3.36
CA ARG A 235 22.13 -32.99 1.91
C ARG A 235 22.75 -34.16 1.16
N GLU A 236 23.99 -34.51 1.49
CA GLU A 236 24.69 -35.66 0.89
C GLU A 236 24.04 -37.00 1.26
N SER A 237 23.56 -37.15 2.50
CA SER A 237 22.85 -38.37 2.92
C SER A 237 21.44 -38.49 2.33
N ALA A 238 20.73 -37.38 2.11
CA ALA A 238 19.46 -37.40 1.38
C ALA A 238 19.63 -37.79 -0.10
N VAL A 239 20.72 -37.34 -0.73
CA VAL A 239 21.06 -37.71 -2.12
C VAL A 239 21.52 -39.16 -2.22
N SER A 240 22.34 -39.66 -1.29
CA SER A 240 22.79 -41.07 -1.30
C SER A 240 21.65 -42.05 -1.05
N THR A 241 20.68 -41.69 -0.21
CA THR A 241 19.47 -42.50 0.04
C THR A 241 18.56 -42.58 -1.19
N SER A 242 18.53 -41.54 -2.03
CA SER A 242 17.79 -41.58 -3.30
C SER A 242 18.48 -42.45 -4.36
N GLN A 243 19.82 -42.45 -4.42
CA GLN A 243 20.58 -43.27 -5.38
C GLN A 243 20.59 -44.76 -5.02
N SER A 244 20.70 -45.12 -3.74
CA SER A 244 20.64 -46.54 -3.34
C SER A 244 19.25 -47.16 -3.56
N GLY A 245 18.19 -46.36 -3.41
CA GLY A 245 16.82 -46.78 -3.72
C GLY A 245 16.58 -47.06 -5.21
N GLU A 246 17.24 -46.33 -6.10
CA GLU A 246 17.17 -46.57 -7.56
C GLU A 246 18.01 -47.78 -7.99
N GLU A 247 19.21 -47.98 -7.43
CA GLU A 247 20.03 -49.18 -7.72
C GLU A 247 19.37 -50.47 -7.24
N THR A 248 18.63 -50.43 -6.13
CA THR A 248 17.90 -51.61 -5.61
C THR A 248 16.63 -51.91 -6.42
N ARG A 249 16.10 -50.93 -7.17
CA ARG A 249 14.97 -51.12 -8.10
C ARG A 249 15.40 -51.55 -9.50
N ALA A 250 16.68 -51.40 -9.84
CA ALA A 250 17.24 -51.73 -11.14
C ALA A 250 17.87 -53.15 -11.20
N ARG A 251 17.81 -53.90 -10.09
CA ARG A 251 18.16 -55.33 -10.02
C ARG A 251 16.90 -56.17 -9.82
#